data_AF-A0A958KR28-F1
#
_entry.id   AF-A0A958KR28-F1
#
_cell.length_a   1.000
_cell.length_b   1.000
_cell.length_c   1.000
_cell.angle_alpha   90.00
_cell.angle_beta   90.00
_cell.angle_gamma   90.00
#
_symmetry.space_group_name_H-M   'P 1'
#
loop_
_entity.id
_entity.type
_entity.pdbx_description
1 polymer ?
#
loop_
_entity_poly.entity_id
_entity_poly.type
_entity_poly.pdbx_seq_one_letter_code
_entity_poly.pdbx_strand_id
1 'polypeptide(L)' 'MGLWRNKTRASKEVKSLANKHIAELEFKIKEMQEMVDNLVKLSRNCHGDDRPECPIISSLEGKK' A
#
# COMPACT_ATOMS: atom_id res chain seq x y z
N MET A 1 21.29 -9.50 42.32
CA MET A 1 20.87 -10.38 41.19
C MET A 1 19.62 -9.79 40.52
N GLY A 2 19.67 -8.68 39.79
CA GLY A 2 20.50 -8.42 38.61
C GLY A 2 19.57 -8.43 37.39
N LEU A 3 19.00 -7.27 37.06
CA LEU A 3 17.94 -6.87 36.11
C LEU A 3 18.00 -7.41 34.65
N TRP A 4 18.85 -8.38 34.35
CA TRP A 4 19.09 -8.93 33.02
C TRP A 4 17.92 -9.74 32.45
N ARG A 5 17.03 -10.25 33.31
CA ARG A 5 15.79 -10.94 32.88
C ARG A 5 14.72 -10.00 32.32
N ASN A 6 14.88 -8.68 32.43
CA ASN A 6 13.91 -7.72 31.90
C ASN A 6 14.18 -7.33 30.43
N LYS A 7 15.41 -7.56 29.93
CA LYS A 7 15.77 -7.22 28.53
C LYS A 7 15.06 -8.11 27.52
N THR A 8 14.96 -9.42 27.77
CA THR A 8 14.26 -10.35 26.88
C THR A 8 12.75 -10.09 26.80
N ARG A 9 12.14 -9.64 27.91
CA ARG A 9 10.73 -9.18 27.91
C ARG A 9 10.56 -7.91 27.09
N ALA A 10 11.43 -6.91 27.28
CA ALA A 10 11.41 -5.69 26.49
C ALA A 10 11.62 -5.95 24.98
N SER A 11 12.56 -6.81 24.61
CA SER A 11 12.80 -7.17 23.21
C SER A 11 11.63 -7.94 22.59
N LYS A 12 10.90 -8.74 23.35
CA LYS A 12 9.69 -9.43 22.86
C LYS A 12 8.58 -8.43 22.54
N GLU A 13 8.34 -7.45 23.42
CA GLU A 13 7.35 -6.40 23.20
C GLU A 13 7.73 -5.51 22.01
N VAL A 14 9.00 -5.12 21.90
CA VAL A 14 9.50 -4.36 20.74
C VAL A 14 9.33 -5.16 19.44
N LYS A 15 9.62 -6.47 19.45
CA LYS A 15 9.40 -7.33 18.28
C LYS A 15 7.93 -7.42 17.91
N SER A 16 7.03 -7.51 18.89
CA SER A 16 5.59 -7.52 18.65
C SER A 16 5.11 -6.22 18.00
N LEU A 17 5.56 -5.07 18.52
CA LEU A 17 5.24 -3.76 17.96
C LEU A 17 5.79 -3.59 16.53
N ALA A 18 7.03 -4.00 16.29
CA ALA A 18 7.62 -3.97 14.96
C ALA A 18 6.83 -4.83 13.97
N ASN A 19 6.44 -6.04 14.36
CA ASN A 19 5.61 -6.92 13.51
C ASN A 19 4.24 -6.31 13.21
N LYS A 20 3.61 -5.62 14.17
CA LYS A 20 2.36 -4.91 13.94
C LYS A 20 2.52 -3.82 12.88
N HIS A 21 3.58 -3.01 13.00
CA HIS A 21 3.85 -1.97 12.00
C HIS A 21 4.19 -2.53 10.62
N ILE A 22 4.90 -3.66 10.56
CA ILE A 22 5.15 -4.38 9.30
C ILE A 22 3.81 -4.77 8.66
N ALA A 23 2.89 -5.37 9.41
CA ALA A 23 1.58 -5.75 8.90
C ALA A 23 0.75 -4.54 8.40
N GLU A 24 0.83 -3.41 9.09
CA GLU A 24 0.19 -2.16 8.64
C GLU A 24 0.78 -1.63 7.33
N LEU A 25 2.10 -1.74 7.15
CA LEU A 25 2.78 -1.35 5.92
C LEU A 25 2.44 -2.30 4.77
N GLU A 26 2.42 -3.62 5.01
CA GLU A 26 2.01 -4.62 4.03
C GLU A 26 0.57 -4.39 3.54
N PHE A 27 -0.34 -4.04 4.46
CA PHE A 27 -1.71 -3.67 4.10
C PHE A 27 -1.75 -2.46 3.17
N LYS A 28 -1.04 -1.37 3.50
CA LYS A 28 -0.98 -0.18 2.65
C LYS A 28 -0.34 -0.45 1.29
N ILE A 29 0.71 -1.28 1.25
CA ILE A 29 1.34 -1.70 0.00
C ILE A 29 0.33 -2.42 -0.89
N LYS A 30 -0.48 -3.31 -0.32
CA LYS A 30 -1.52 -4.01 -1.06
C LYS A 30 -2.55 -3.03 -1.66
N GLU A 31 -3.05 -2.09 -0.86
CA GLU A 31 -4.00 -1.07 -1.36
C GLU A 31 -3.38 -0.23 -2.49
N MET A 32 -2.12 0.19 -2.33
CA MET A 32 -1.39 0.93 -3.37
C MET A 32 -1.20 0.09 -4.63
N GLN A 33 -0.90 -1.21 -4.50
CA GLN A 33 -0.76 -2.10 -5.64
C GLN A 33 -2.08 -2.27 -6.39
N GLU A 34 -3.21 -2.37 -5.69
CA GLU A 34 -4.54 -2.43 -6.32
C GLU A 34 -4.86 -1.14 -7.09
N MET A 35 -4.48 0.02 -6.55
CA MET A 35 -4.61 1.30 -7.26
C MET A 35 -3.74 1.33 -8.53
N VAL A 36 -2.49 0.88 -8.44
CA VAL A 36 -1.58 0.79 -9.59
C VAL A 36 -2.14 -0.17 -10.65
N ASP A 37 -2.61 -1.35 -10.26
CA ASP A 37 -3.14 -2.33 -11.20
C ASP A 37 -4.36 -1.79 -11.97
N ASN A 38 -5.21 -1.01 -11.31
CA ASN A 38 -6.32 -0.33 -11.95
C ASN A 38 -5.83 0.73 -12.94
N LEU A 39 -4.86 1.55 -12.56
CA LEU A 39 -4.27 2.55 -13.47
C LEU A 39 -3.56 1.89 -14.66
N VAL A 40 -2.88 0.75 -14.47
CA VAL A 40 -2.25 -0.02 -15.55
C VAL A 40 -3.31 -0.52 -16.54
N LYS A 41 -4.44 -1.03 -16.06
CA LYS A 41 -5.55 -1.45 -16.95
C LYS A 41 -6.09 -0.28 -17.76
N LEU A 42 -6.31 0.87 -17.12
CA LEU A 42 -6.78 2.08 -17.79
C LEU A 42 -5.75 2.61 -18.80
N SER A 43 -4.47 2.57 -18.44
CA SER A 43 -3.36 3.00 -19.30
C SER A 43 -3.19 2.11 -20.52
N ARG A 44 -3.34 0.80 -20.41
CA ARG A 44 -3.28 -0.12 -21.56
C ARG A 44 -4.38 0.15 -22.59
N ASN A 45 -5.53 0.62 -22.13
CA ASN A 45 -6.66 0.95 -23.00
C ASN A 45 -6.59 2.40 -23.51
N CYS A 46 -5.60 3.18 -23.07
CA CYS A 46 -5.38 4.54 -23.53
C CYS A 46 -4.44 4.53 -24.74
N HIS A 47 -4.88 5.15 -25.85
CA HIS A 47 -4.06 5.27 -27.05
C HIS A 47 -2.90 6.27 -26.90
N GLY A 48 -2.96 7.16 -25.91
CA GLY A 48 -1.90 8.13 -25.63
C GLY A 48 -1.72 9.21 -26.69
N ASP A 49 -2.74 9.44 -27.52
CA ASP A 49 -2.79 10.49 -28.55
C ASP A 49 -3.76 11.61 -28.14
N ASP A 50 -3.87 12.65 -28.95
CA ASP A 50 -4.74 13.82 -28.72
C ASP A 50 -6.25 13.51 -28.84
N ARG A 51 -6.66 12.23 -28.78
CA ARG A 51 -8.07 11.86 -28.87
C ARG A 51 -8.81 12.14 -27.55
N PRO A 52 -10.04 12.66 -27.63
CA PRO A 52 -10.84 12.98 -26.45
C PRO A 52 -11.36 11.73 -25.71
N GLU A 53 -11.29 10.56 -26.32
CA GLU A 53 -11.74 9.29 -25.75
C GLU A 53 -10.63 8.63 -24.91
N CYS A 54 -10.26 9.27 -23.79
CA CYS A 54 -9.26 8.72 -22.87
C CYS A 54 -9.95 7.98 -21.71
N PRO A 55 -9.88 6.63 -21.64
CA PRO A 55 -10.54 5.86 -20.59
C PRO A 55 -9.99 6.16 -19.18
N ILE A 56 -8.77 6.70 -19.07
CA ILE A 56 -8.21 7.19 -17.80
C ILE A 56 -9.02 8.40 -17.30
N ILE A 57 -9.30 9.38 -18.16
CA ILE A 57 -10.05 10.58 -17.80
C ILE A 57 -11.48 10.20 -17.42
N SER A 58 -12.17 9.38 -18.23
CA SER A 58 -13.54 8.94 -17.94
C SER A 58 -13.65 8.18 -16.60
N SER A 59 -12.64 7.39 -16.23
CA SER A 59 -12.63 6.69 -14.94
C SER A 59 -12.29 7.59 -13.75
N LEU A 60 -11.52 8.66 -13.95
CA LEU A 60 -11.16 9.61 -12.89
C LEU A 60 -12.28 10.63 -12.63
N GLU A 61 -13.00 11.05 -13.67
CA GLU A 61 -14.16 11.93 -13.56
C GLU A 61 -15.40 11.23 -12.97
N GLY A 62 -15.43 9.89 -12.99
CA GLY A 62 -16.53 9.07 -12.48
C GLY A 62 -16.57 8.83 -10.96
N LYS A 63 -15.64 9.39 -10.17
CA LYS A 63 -15.68 9.29 -8.70
C LYS A 63 -16.33 10.54 -8.08
N LYS A 64 -17.65 10.46 -7.87
CA LYS A 64 -18.36 11.27 -6.87
C LYS A 64 -18.51 10.47 -5.58
#